data_AF-F8NYU2-F1
#
_entry.id   AF-F8NYU2-F1
#
_cell.length_a   1.000
_cell.length_b   1.000
_cell.length_c   1.000
_cell.angle_alpha   90.00
_cell.angle_beta   90.00
_cell.angle_gamma   90.00
#
_symmetry.space_group_name_H-M   'P 1'
#
loop_
_entity.id
_entity.type
_entity.pdbx_description
1 polymer ?
#
loop_
_entity_poly.entity_id
_entity_poly.type
_entity_poly.pdbx_seq_one_letter_code
_entity_poly.pdbx_strand_id
1 'polypeptide(L)' 'MSRLSSALAFAAFVGDLFSQHFINQASVHHCLSVLLAKLSAVEHIYAIHALLLHANKTLWHTAESYQL' A
#
# COMPACT_ATOMS: atom_id res chain seq x y z
N MET A 1 8.88 7.82 -19.13
CA MET A 1 9.37 6.97 -18.01
C MET A 1 9.26 7.64 -16.64
N SER A 2 9.43 8.95 -16.49
CA SER A 2 9.39 9.63 -15.17
C SER A 2 8.11 9.44 -14.36
N ARG A 3 6.93 9.45 -15.01
CA ARG A 3 5.62 9.33 -14.33
C ARG A 3 5.40 7.98 -13.65
N LEU A 4 5.92 6.90 -14.26
CA LEU A 4 5.86 5.57 -13.66
C LEU A 4 6.75 5.50 -12.42
N SER A 5 8.00 5.97 -12.53
CA SER A 5 8.92 6.04 -11.41
C SER A 5 8.37 6.86 -10.24
N SER A 6 7.73 8.01 -10.52
CA SER A 6 7.10 8.81 -9.47
C SER A 6 5.90 8.12 -8.84
N ALA A 7 5.08 7.39 -9.61
CA ALA A 7 3.93 6.67 -9.08
C ALA A 7 4.36 5.50 -8.16
N LEU A 8 5.41 4.77 -8.55
CA LEU A 8 5.99 3.70 -7.73
C LEU A 8 6.63 4.26 -6.45
N ALA A 9 7.38 5.36 -6.56
CA ALA A 9 7.96 6.04 -5.40
C ALA A 9 6.87 6.53 -4.43
N PHE A 10 5.76 7.06 -4.97
CA PHE A 10 4.62 7.46 -4.16
C PHE A 10 3.95 6.27 -3.46
N ALA A 11 3.74 5.16 -4.16
CA ALA A 11 3.18 3.94 -3.58
C ALA A 11 4.03 3.39 -2.43
N ALA A 12 5.36 3.34 -2.62
CA ALA A 12 6.31 2.97 -1.57
C ALA A 12 6.25 3.93 -0.37
N PHE A 13 6.22 5.25 -0.63
CA PHE A 13 6.12 6.27 0.42
C PHE A 13 4.85 6.13 1.26
N VAL A 14 3.70 5.84 0.65
CA VAL A 14 2.46 5.55 1.40
C VAL A 14 2.63 4.33 2.31
N GLY A 15 3.29 3.28 1.83
CA GLY A 15 3.63 2.12 2.65
C GLY A 15 4.54 2.49 3.83
N ASP A 16 5.58 3.30 3.58
CA ASP A 16 6.50 3.77 4.62
C ASP A 16 5.77 4.59 5.69
N LEU A 17 4.87 5.49 5.28
CA LEU A 17 4.04 6.27 6.21
C LEU A 17 3.18 5.37 7.12
N PHE A 18 2.59 4.31 6.57
CA PHE A 18 1.84 3.36 7.37
C PHE A 18 2.75 2.59 8.32
N SER A 19 3.91 2.14 7.84
CA SER A 19 4.87 1.38 8.64
C SER A 19 5.39 2.15 9.86
N GLN A 20 5.43 3.47 9.74
CA GLN A 20 5.85 4.40 10.80
C GLN A 20 4.65 5.02 11.54
N HIS A 21 3.44 4.49 11.36
CA HIS A 21 2.21 4.91 12.03
C HIS A 21 1.77 6.37 11.77
N PHE A 22 2.22 6.99 10.67
CA PHE A 22 1.77 8.32 10.25
C PHE A 22 0.39 8.30 9.59
N ILE A 23 -0.01 7.17 9.02
CA ILE A 23 -1.36 6.95 8.47
C ILE A 23 -1.94 5.65 9.02
N ASN A 24 -3.27 5.55 9.00
CA ASN A 24 -3.97 4.37 9.50
C ASN A 24 -4.20 3.33 8.39
N GLN A 25 -4.59 2.14 8.81
CA GLN A 25 -4.89 1.01 7.92
C GLN A 25 -6.00 1.33 6.91
N ALA A 26 -7.00 2.14 7.29
CA ALA A 26 -8.08 2.53 6.39
C ALA A 26 -7.59 3.38 5.21
N SER A 27 -6.62 4.27 5.42
CA SER A 27 -5.98 5.05 4.35
C SER A 27 -5.28 4.14 3.34
N VAL A 28 -4.54 3.14 3.81
CA VAL A 28 -3.83 2.19 2.93
C VAL A 28 -4.81 1.33 2.14
N HIS A 29 -5.86 0.82 2.79
CA HIS A 29 -6.93 0.07 2.11
C HIS A 29 -7.66 0.92 1.07
N HIS A 30 -7.84 2.21 1.31
CA HIS A 30 -8.39 3.13 0.32
C HIS A 30 -7.47 3.27 -0.90
N CYS A 31 -6.16 3.39 -0.73
CA CYS A 31 -5.22 3.39 -1.85
C CYS A 31 -5.28 2.08 -2.65
N LEU A 32 -5.34 0.94 -1.96
CA LEU A 32 -5.48 -0.38 -2.60
C LEU A 32 -6.79 -0.50 -3.37
N SER A 33 -7.91 -0.01 -2.83
CA SER A 33 -9.21 -0.09 -3.52
C SER A 33 -9.23 0.73 -4.81
N VAL A 34 -8.58 1.90 -4.83
CA VAL A 34 -8.41 2.71 -6.04
C VAL A 34 -7.58 1.97 -7.10
N LEU A 35 -6.43 1.40 -6.70
CA LEU A 35 -5.54 0.66 -7.61
C LEU A 35 -6.21 -0.59 -8.17
N LEU A 36 -6.96 -1.33 -7.35
CA LEU A 36 -7.70 -2.53 -7.75
C LEU A 36 -8.89 -2.20 -8.66
N ALA A 37 -9.65 -1.14 -8.35
CA ALA A 37 -10.78 -0.71 -9.17
C ALA A 37 -10.38 -0.25 -10.58
N LYS A 38 -9.11 0.10 -10.77
CA LYS A 38 -8.54 0.58 -12.05
C LYS A 38 -7.38 -0.28 -12.54
N LEU A 39 -7.35 -1.56 -12.18
CA LEU A 39 -6.28 -2.50 -12.56
C LEU A 39 -6.27 -2.82 -14.06
N SER A 40 -5.85 -1.86 -14.89
CA SER A 40 -5.85 -1.95 -16.36
C SER A 40 -4.45 -2.10 -16.96
N ALA A 41 -3.41 -2.05 -16.14
CA ALA A 41 -2.02 -1.99 -16.56
C ALA A 41 -1.11 -2.66 -15.54
N VAL A 42 0.01 -3.23 -15.99
CA VAL A 42 0.98 -3.95 -15.13
C VAL A 42 1.60 -2.99 -14.10
N GLU A 43 1.71 -1.72 -14.45
CA GLU A 43 2.17 -0.64 -13.58
C GLU A 43 1.34 -0.52 -12.30
N HIS A 44 0.02 -0.79 -12.36
CA HIS A 44 -0.82 -0.82 -11.17
C HIS A 44 -0.49 -2.01 -10.26
N ILE A 45 -0.12 -3.17 -10.83
CA ILE A 45 0.36 -4.33 -10.06
C ILE A 45 1.68 -3.98 -9.36
N TYR A 46 2.60 -3.31 -10.05
CA TYR A 46 3.85 -2.85 -9.45
C TYR A 46 3.62 -1.82 -8.34
N ALA A 47 2.66 -0.91 -8.50
CA ALA A 47 2.29 0.04 -7.45
C ALA A 47 1.70 -0.66 -6.22
N ILE A 48 0.81 -1.64 -6.41
CA ILE A 48 0.27 -2.47 -5.33
C ILE A 48 1.42 -3.19 -4.61
N HIS A 49 2.31 -3.85 -5.36
CA HIS A 49 3.46 -4.54 -4.79
C HIS A 49 4.37 -3.61 -3.98
N ALA A 50 4.71 -2.43 -4.53
CA ALA A 50 5.54 -1.44 -3.84
C ALA A 50 4.88 -0.96 -2.53
N LEU A 51 3.58 -0.66 -2.55
CA LEU A 51 2.85 -0.26 -1.35
C LEU A 51 2.84 -1.36 -0.30
N LEU A 52 2.52 -2.60 -0.68
CA LEU A 52 2.43 -3.74 0.25
C LEU A 52 3.79 -4.12 0.84
N LEU A 53 4.86 -4.06 0.04
CA LEU A 53 6.21 -4.35 0.51
C LEU A 53 6.64 -3.38 1.61
N HIS A 54 6.27 -2.10 1.49
CA HIS A 54 6.63 -1.04 2.43
C HIS A 54 5.66 -0.92 3.62
N ALA A 55 4.37 -1.22 3.44
CA ALA A 55 3.35 -1.18 4.49
C ALA A 55 3.55 -2.24 5.60
N ASN A 56 4.54 -3.12 5.50
CA ASN A 56 4.87 -4.16 6.48
C ASN A 56 3.72 -5.19 6.74
N LYS A 57 3.98 -6.20 7.58
CA LYS A 57 3.03 -7.30 7.84
C LYS A 57 1.80 -6.88 8.65
N THR A 58 1.84 -5.76 9.38
CA THR A 58 0.75 -5.31 10.25
C THR A 58 -0.43 -4.76 9.49
N LEU A 59 -0.29 -4.46 8.19
CA LEU A 59 -1.42 -4.10 7.34
C LEU A 59 -2.55 -5.13 7.35
N TRP A 60 -2.21 -6.41 7.52
CA TRP A 60 -3.16 -7.53 7.51
C TRP A 60 -3.46 -8.09 8.90
N HIS A 61 -2.77 -7.61 9.95
CA HIS A 61 -3.09 -7.98 11.31
C HIS A 61 -4.33 -7.21 11.76
N THR A 62 -5.50 -7.82 11.59
CA THR A 62 -6.69 -7.41 12.33
C THR A 62 -6.45 -7.57 13.83
N ALA A 63 -7.06 -6.70 14.63
CA ALA A 63 -6.95 -6.67 16.10
C ALA A 63 -7.36 -7.99 16.82
N GLU A 64 -7.76 -9.03 16.09
CA GLU A 64 -8.16 -10.35 16.59
C GLU A 64 -6.99 -11.31 16.85
N SER A 65 -5.74 -10.90 16.62
CA SER A 65 -4.56 -11.77 16.81
C SER A 65 -3.87 -11.68 18.19
N TYR A 66 -4.50 -11.01 19.17
CA TYR A 66 -4.06 -10.95 20.58
C TYR A 66 -4.96 -11.78 21.53
N GLN A 67 -5.27 -13.02 21.15
CA GLN A 67 -5.85 -14.02 22.06
C GLN A 67 -5.26 -15.40 21.83
N LEU A 68 -3.96 -15.57 22.10
CA LEU A 68 -3.35 -16.86 22.47
C LEU A 68 -2.22 -16.62 23.46
#